data_AF-A0A2K8N7S7-F1
#
_entry.id   AF-A0A2K8N7S7-F1
#
_cell.length_a   1.000
_cell.length_b   1.000
_cell.length_c   1.000
_cell.angle_alpha   90.00
_cell.angle_beta   90.00
_cell.angle_gamma   90.00
#
_symmetry.space_group_name_H-M   'P 1'
#
loop_
_entity.id
_entity.type
_entity.pdbx_description
1 polymer ?
#
loop_
_entity_poly.entity_id
_entity_poly.type
_entity_poly.pdbx_seq_one_letter_code
_entity_poly.pdbx_strand_id
1 'polypeptide(L)'
;MCSSETVSSFYLTYTLMDGSVGAARFETEEDRDGCHISLDLYRANLGPVDDGVFARMVLRHRGRVLKNGEDRGPDGADGAR
;
A
#
# COMPACT_ATOMS: atom_id res chain seq x y z
N MET A 1 -10.92 -8.56 33.07
CA MET A 1 -9.66 -8.58 32.31
C MET A 1 -9.95 -8.07 30.90
N CYS A 2 -9.72 -6.78 30.64
CA CYS A 2 -9.60 -6.30 29.26
C CYS A 2 -8.17 -6.62 28.85
N SER A 3 -7.96 -7.78 28.25
CA SER A 3 -6.73 -8.03 27.50
C SER A 3 -6.74 -7.03 26.35
N SER A 4 -5.83 -6.05 26.39
CA SER A 4 -5.56 -5.19 25.25
C SER A 4 -5.21 -6.09 24.07
N GLU A 5 -6.17 -6.31 23.18
CA GLU A 5 -5.93 -6.93 21.89
C GLU A 5 -5.04 -5.94 21.13
N THR A 6 -3.74 -6.20 21.13
CA THR A 6 -2.82 -5.54 20.21
C THR A 6 -3.27 -5.98 18.83
N VAL A 7 -4.17 -5.21 18.21
CA VAL A 7 -4.56 -5.39 16.81
C VAL A 7 -3.32 -5.06 15.99
N SER A 8 -2.44 -6.04 15.85
CA SER A 8 -1.18 -5.92 15.14
C SER A 8 -1.53 -5.76 13.67
N SER A 9 -1.62 -4.52 13.22
CA SER A 9 -1.86 -4.23 11.81
C SER A 9 -0.68 -4.78 11.01
N PHE A 10 -0.96 -5.56 9.98
CA PHE A 10 0.07 -6.15 9.14
C PHE A 10 0.39 -5.20 7.98
N TYR A 11 1.65 -4.87 7.81
CA TYR A 11 2.09 -3.94 6.77
C TYR A 11 2.80 -4.69 5.64
N LEU A 12 2.55 -4.24 4.41
CA LEU A 12 3.24 -4.67 3.20
C LEU A 12 3.84 -3.45 2.52
N THR A 13 5.11 -3.55 2.13
CA THR A 13 5.75 -2.58 1.24
C THR A 13 6.17 -3.29 -0.02
N TYR A 14 5.97 -2.66 -1.17
CA TYR A 14 6.27 -3.24 -2.48
C TYR A 14 6.86 -2.17 -3.40
N THR A 15 7.97 -2.49 -4.05
CA THR A 15 8.59 -1.61 -5.04
C THR A 15 7.82 -1.70 -6.35
N LEU A 16 7.20 -0.59 -6.74
CA LEU A 16 6.48 -0.44 -8.00
C LEU A 16 7.47 -0.26 -9.16
N MET A 17 6.95 -0.38 -10.38
CA MET A 17 7.76 -0.29 -11.60
C MET A 17 8.43 1.06 -11.82
N ASP A 18 7.82 2.14 -11.34
CA ASP A 18 8.36 3.49 -11.37
C ASP A 18 9.50 3.70 -10.36
N GLY A 19 9.80 2.69 -9.53
CA GLY A 19 10.78 2.76 -8.44
C GLY A 19 10.19 3.32 -7.14
N SER A 20 8.96 3.83 -7.19
CA SER A 20 8.19 4.24 -6.02
C SER A 20 7.83 3.04 -5.12
N VAL A 21 7.70 3.27 -3.81
CA VAL A 21 7.31 2.23 -2.85
C VAL A 21 5.83 2.37 -2.51
N GLY A 22 5.04 1.38 -2.92
CA GLY A 22 3.66 1.21 -2.49
C GLY A 22 3.64 0.62 -1.07
N ALA A 23 2.87 1.23 -0.18
CA ALA A 23 2.64 0.72 1.16
C ALA A 23 1.16 0.35 1.34
N ALA A 24 0.89 -0.74 2.04
CA ALA A 24 -0.46 -1.18 2.35
C ALA A 24 -0.54 -1.75 3.76
N ARG A 25 -1.70 -1.59 4.39
CA ARG A 25 -2.05 -2.21 5.67
C ARG A 25 -3.14 -3.25 5.50
N PHE A 26 -3.06 -4.29 6.31
CA PHE A 26 -3.97 -5.42 6.34
C PHE A 26 -4.37 -5.73 7.78
N GLU A 27 -5.56 -6.30 7.93
CA GLU A 27 -6.10 -6.71 9.23
C GLU A 27 -5.55 -8.07 9.68
N THR A 28 -5.16 -8.93 8.73
CA THR A 28 -4.62 -10.26 8.99
C THR A 28 -3.29 -10.49 8.27
N GLU A 29 -2.48 -11.42 8.78
CA GLU A 29 -1.25 -11.87 8.13
C GLU A 29 -1.55 -12.58 6.80
N GLU A 30 -2.62 -13.38 6.76
CA GLU A 30 -3.01 -14.16 5.59
C GLU A 30 -3.35 -13.26 4.40
N ASP A 31 -4.09 -12.16 4.62
CA ASP A 31 -4.40 -11.18 3.59
C ASP A 31 -3.13 -10.46 3.09
N ARG A 32 -2.21 -10.13 4.01
CA ARG A 32 -0.92 -9.48 3.70
C ARG A 32 -0.05 -10.40 2.84
N ASP A 33 0.08 -11.66 3.23
CA ASP A 33 0.93 -12.64 2.53
C ASP A 33 0.31 -13.05 1.19
N GLY A 34 -1.01 -13.25 1.16
CA GLY A 34 -1.78 -13.47 -0.05
C GLY A 34 -1.63 -12.33 -1.06
N CYS A 35 -1.62 -11.08 -0.59
CA CYS A 35 -1.34 -9.91 -1.42
C CYS A 35 0.09 -9.91 -1.96
N HIS A 36 1.08 -10.18 -1.11
CA HIS A 36 2.50 -10.24 -1.52
C HIS A 36 2.72 -11.30 -2.61
N ILE A 37 2.22 -12.53 -2.39
CA ILE A 37 2.33 -13.63 -3.35
C ILE A 37 1.64 -13.27 -4.68
N SER A 38 0.45 -12.67 -4.60
CA SER A 38 -0.29 -12.27 -5.81
C SER A 38 0.45 -11.22 -6.64
N LEU A 39 1.12 -10.27 -5.98
CA LEU A 39 1.93 -9.25 -6.65
C LEU A 39 3.15 -9.85 -7.34
N ASP A 40 3.83 -10.79 -6.68
CA ASP A 40 4.98 -11.48 -7.25
C ASP A 40 4.60 -12.34 -8.46
N LEU A 41 3.49 -13.10 -8.34
CA LEU A 41 2.92 -13.87 -9.45
C LEU A 41 2.51 -12.99 -10.63
N TYR A 42 1.86 -11.86 -10.35
CA TYR A 42 1.50 -10.89 -11.38
C TYR A 42 2.74 -10.36 -12.08
N ARG A 43 3.75 -9.94 -11.31
CA ARG A 43 5.02 -9.43 -11.84
C ARG A 43 5.72 -10.43 -12.76
N ALA A 44 5.74 -11.71 -12.34
CA ALA A 44 6.39 -12.77 -13.09
C ALA A 44 5.67 -13.13 -14.40
N ASN A 45 4.33 -13.03 -14.45
CA ASN A 45 3.53 -13.50 -15.60
C ASN A 45 3.04 -12.40 -16.53
N LEU A 46 2.59 -11.27 -15.98
CA LEU A 46 1.88 -10.21 -16.72
C LEU A 46 2.74 -8.97 -16.96
N GLY A 47 3.81 -8.79 -16.17
CA GLY A 47 4.75 -7.70 -16.31
C GLY A 47 4.73 -6.73 -15.13
N PRO A 48 5.27 -5.52 -15.29
CA PRO A 48 5.56 -4.62 -14.17
C PRO A 48 4.31 -4.22 -13.37
N VAL A 49 4.48 -4.07 -12.05
CA VAL A 49 3.41 -3.66 -11.13
C VAL A 49 3.45 -2.14 -10.97
N ASP A 50 2.44 -1.47 -11.50
CA ASP A 50 2.21 -0.03 -11.31
C ASP A 50 1.26 0.25 -10.13
N ASP A 51 1.08 1.52 -9.74
CA ASP A 51 0.22 1.92 -8.62
C ASP A 51 -1.22 1.41 -8.79
N GLY A 52 -1.76 1.49 -10.01
CA GLY A 52 -3.10 0.99 -10.29
C GLY A 52 -3.25 -0.52 -10.10
N VAL A 53 -2.21 -1.30 -10.43
CA VAL A 53 -2.19 -2.76 -10.23
C VAL A 53 -2.05 -3.06 -8.74
N PHE A 54 -1.14 -2.37 -8.07
CA PHE A 54 -0.91 -2.50 -6.63
C PHE A 54 -2.18 -2.21 -5.84
N ALA A 55 -2.82 -1.07 -6.07
CA ALA A 55 -4.06 -0.68 -5.40
C ALA A 55 -5.19 -1.71 -5.62
N ARG A 56 -5.30 -2.24 -6.85
CA ARG A 56 -6.29 -3.27 -7.16
C ARG A 56 -6.03 -4.59 -6.43
N MET A 57 -4.77 -5.01 -6.33
CA MET A 57 -4.39 -6.23 -5.59
C MET A 57 -4.61 -6.07 -4.09
N VAL A 58 -4.21 -4.93 -3.53
CA VAL A 58 -4.42 -4.60 -2.12
C VAL A 58 -5.92 -4.63 -1.78
N LEU A 59 -6.76 -3.99 -2.60
CA LEU A 59 -8.22 -4.02 -2.42
C LEU A 59 -8.81 -5.42 -2.53
N ARG A 60 -8.30 -6.27 -3.44
CA ARG A 60 -8.73 -7.66 -3.60
C ARG A 60 -8.49 -8.48 -2.33
N HIS A 61 -7.38 -8.23 -1.65
CA HIS A 61 -7.00 -8.87 -0.38
C HIS A 61 -7.44 -8.07 0.84
N ARG A 62 -8.54 -7.30 0.73
CA ARG A 62 -9.13 -6.51 1.83
C ARG A 62 -8.16 -5.54 2.52
N GLY A 63 -7.03 -5.25 1.90
CA GLY A 63 -6.05 -4.30 2.39
C GLY A 63 -6.45 -2.86 2.07
N ARG A 64 -5.74 -1.92 2.71
CA ARG A 64 -5.82 -0.50 2.40
C ARG A 64 -4.46 0.03 2.01
N VAL A 65 -4.38 0.63 0.83
CA VAL A 65 -3.18 1.37 0.41
C VAL A 65 -2.97 2.55 1.35
N LEU A 66 -1.74 2.67 1.84
CA LEU A 66 -1.27 3.81 2.60
C LEU A 66 -0.70 4.81 1.58
N LYS A 67 -1.52 5.78 1.18
CA LYS A 67 -1.02 6.90 0.39
C LYS A 67 0.00 7.66 1.23
N ASN A 68 1.27 7.58 0.87
CA ASN A 68 2.31 8.46 1.40
C ASN A 68 2.08 9.87 0.83
N GLY A 69 1.13 10.64 1.38
CA GLY A 69 0.97 12.05 1.02
C GLY A 69 -0.47 12.58 0.94
N GLU A 70 -1.24 12.50 2.02
CA GLU A 70 -2.41 13.40 2.19
C GLU A 70 -2.13 14.51 3.23
N ASP A 71 -0.88 14.96 3.35
CA ASP A 71 -0.54 16.23 4.03
C ASP A 71 0.77 16.84 3.51
N ARG A 72 0.78 17.25 2.24
CA ARG A 72 1.52 18.45 1.84
C ARG A 72 0.62 19.19 0.88
N GLY A 73 -0.28 20.00 1.45
CA GLY A 73 -0.99 21.02 0.68
C GLY A 73 0.01 21.88 -0.10
N PRO A 74 -0.30 22.27 -1.33
CA PRO A 74 0.50 23.23 -2.06
C PRO A 74 0.16 24.62 -1.50
N ASP A 75 1.05 25.24 -0.75
CA ASP A 75 1.00 26.70 -0.61
C ASP A 75 2.41 27.28 -0.52
N GLY A 76 3.06 27.21 -1.67
CA GLY A 76 4.16 28.10 -2.02
C GLY A 76 3.77 28.81 -3.30
N ALA A 77 2.83 29.75 -3.24
CA ALA A 77 2.63 30.78 -4.27
C ALA A 77 1.64 31.84 -3.80
N ASP A 78 2.12 32.91 -3.16
CA ASP A 78 1.87 34.26 -3.68
C ASP A 78 2.87 35.25 -3.08
N GLY A 79 3.75 35.76 -3.94
CA GLY A 79 4.48 36.99 -3.63
C GLY A 79 3.58 38.17 -3.92
N ALA A 80 3.25 38.98 -2.91
CA ALA A 80 2.71 40.30 -3.13
C ALA A 80 3.03 41.26 -1.97
N ARG A 81 4.15 41.98 -2.17
CA ARG A 81 4.40 43.37 -1.80
C ARG A 81 4.89 43.72 -0.39
#